data_AF-A0A4S1WQ36-F1
#
_entry.id   AF-A0A4S1WQ36-F1
#
_cell.length_a   1.000
_cell.length_b   1.000
_cell.length_c   1.000
_cell.angle_alpha   90.00
_cell.angle_beta   90.00
_cell.angle_gamma   90.00
#
_symmetry.space_group_name_H-M   'P 1'
#
loop_
_entity.id
_entity.type
_entity.pdbx_description
1 polymer ?
#
loop_
_entity_poly.entity_id
_entity_poly.type
_entity_poly.pdbx_seq_one_letter_code
_entity_poly.pdbx_strand_id
1 'polypeptide(L)'
;MKACAAIVAGLLASPVLAQDAAPKKLDPLAVQVVHNFGKCVAKRTPSAVEKVLGLDIRTAAYNEALRRVTTGHGYCLTSGALRAGGVLLAGALAEGALMADEGRGLAGKLAWHEGAAPIAARGELEAMGMCIVRKAPEATVALLKTEPTTEQETEALRSVTPFLGECTAKGTQVRINRPGLRAQIALAAYRITHTPASGS
;
A
#
# COMPACT_ATOMS: atom_id res chain seq x y z
N MET A 1 -61.96 -29.91 -37.53
CA MET A 1 -61.70 -28.46 -37.30
C MET A 1 -60.69 -28.35 -36.16
N LYS A 2 -59.69 -27.49 -36.33
CA LYS A 2 -58.35 -27.57 -35.72
C LYS A 2 -58.32 -27.20 -34.23
N ALA A 3 -57.66 -28.02 -33.42
CA ALA A 3 -57.26 -27.71 -32.04
C ALA A 3 -55.97 -26.86 -32.06
N CYS A 4 -56.00 -25.67 -31.46
CA CYS A 4 -54.80 -24.88 -31.18
C CYS A 4 -54.18 -25.36 -29.87
N ALA A 5 -53.00 -25.99 -29.97
CA ALA A 5 -52.15 -26.27 -28.82
C ALA A 5 -51.35 -25.00 -28.46
N ALA A 6 -51.55 -24.48 -27.25
CA ALA A 6 -50.73 -23.40 -26.70
C ALA A 6 -49.51 -24.00 -25.99
N ILE A 7 -48.31 -23.69 -26.50
CA ILE A 7 -47.03 -24.04 -25.87
C ILE A 7 -46.68 -22.93 -24.88
N VAL A 8 -46.69 -23.24 -23.58
CA VAL A 8 -46.15 -22.35 -22.53
C VAL A 8 -44.69 -22.73 -22.30
N ALA A 9 -43.78 -21.95 -22.87
CA ALA A 9 -42.34 -22.05 -22.62
C ALA A 9 -42.00 -21.36 -21.29
N GLY A 10 -41.85 -22.14 -20.22
CA GLY A 10 -41.34 -21.66 -18.94
C GLY A 10 -39.84 -21.41 -19.00
N LEU A 11 -39.44 -20.14 -19.03
CA LEU A 11 -38.06 -19.70 -18.80
C LEU A 11 -37.67 -19.98 -17.34
N LEU A 12 -36.93 -21.06 -17.11
CA LEU A 12 -36.23 -21.29 -15.84
C LEU A 12 -34.98 -20.40 -15.82
N ALA A 13 -35.07 -19.25 -15.15
CA ALA A 13 -33.91 -18.48 -14.76
C ALA A 13 -33.15 -19.25 -13.67
N SER A 14 -32.04 -19.90 -14.02
CA SER A 14 -31.13 -20.44 -13.01
C SER A 14 -30.40 -19.28 -12.32
N PRO A 15 -30.32 -19.26 -10.97
CA PRO A 15 -29.44 -18.32 -10.29
C PRO A 15 -28.00 -18.75 -10.57
N VAL A 16 -27.25 -17.89 -11.26
CA VAL A 16 -25.79 -17.98 -11.30
C VAL A 16 -25.31 -17.74 -9.87
N LEU A 17 -25.01 -18.82 -9.14
CA LEU A 17 -24.23 -18.73 -7.92
C LEU A 17 -22.84 -18.24 -8.33
N ALA A 18 -22.56 -16.97 -8.03
CA ALA A 18 -21.20 -16.45 -8.03
C ALA A 18 -20.36 -17.35 -7.11
N GLN A 19 -19.46 -18.12 -7.71
CA GLN A 19 -18.51 -18.91 -6.95
C GLN A 19 -17.60 -17.94 -6.20
N ASP A 20 -17.76 -17.87 -4.87
CA ASP A 20 -16.80 -17.27 -3.95
C ASP A 20 -15.49 -18.06 -4.03
N ALA A 21 -14.69 -17.78 -5.06
CA ALA A 21 -13.32 -18.25 -5.13
C ALA A 21 -12.58 -17.68 -3.91
N ALA A 22 -12.09 -18.57 -3.05
CA ALA A 22 -11.25 -18.19 -1.92
C ALA A 22 -10.13 -17.24 -2.40
N PRO A 23 -9.78 -16.19 -1.64
CA PRO A 23 -8.82 -15.20 -2.09
C PRO A 23 -7.49 -15.88 -2.41
N LYS A 24 -7.08 -15.80 -3.69
CA LYS A 24 -5.83 -16.40 -4.16
C LYS A 24 -4.67 -15.79 -3.36
N LYS A 25 -3.87 -16.64 -2.70
CA LYS A 25 -2.64 -16.19 -2.03
C LYS A 25 -1.76 -15.46 -3.05
N LEU A 26 -1.22 -14.30 -2.65
CA LEU A 26 -0.27 -13.56 -3.47
C LEU A 26 1.00 -14.39 -3.65
N ASP A 27 1.50 -14.45 -4.88
CA ASP A 27 2.79 -15.07 -5.20
C ASP A 27 3.92 -14.24 -4.56
N PRO A 28 4.76 -14.85 -3.69
CA PRO A 28 5.87 -14.16 -3.06
C PRO A 28 6.82 -13.48 -4.05
N LEU A 29 7.10 -14.12 -5.20
CA LEU A 29 8.00 -13.57 -6.20
C LEU A 29 7.39 -12.31 -6.84
N ALA A 30 6.10 -12.34 -7.15
CA ALA A 30 5.40 -11.17 -7.68
C ALA A 30 5.45 -9.97 -6.71
N VAL A 31 5.31 -10.22 -5.40
CA VAL A 31 5.44 -9.17 -4.38
C VAL A 31 6.87 -8.61 -4.36
N GLN A 32 7.90 -9.46 -4.35
CA GLN A 32 9.30 -9.01 -4.39
C GLN A 32 9.59 -8.17 -5.65
N VAL A 33 9.08 -8.56 -6.81
CA VAL A 33 9.26 -7.80 -8.06
C VAL A 33 8.65 -6.40 -7.95
N VAL A 34 7.48 -6.24 -7.33
CA VAL A 34 6.87 -4.91 -7.11
C VAL A 34 7.77 -4.04 -6.23
N HIS A 35 8.33 -4.58 -5.14
CA HIS A 35 9.22 -3.85 -4.25
C HIS A 35 10.55 -3.47 -4.93
N ASN A 36 11.17 -4.40 -5.66
CA ASN A 36 12.41 -4.14 -6.39
C ASN A 36 12.22 -3.09 -7.49
N PHE A 37 11.08 -3.15 -8.19
CA PHE A 37 10.69 -2.12 -9.14
C PHE A 37 10.54 -0.76 -8.46
N GLY A 38 9.79 -0.67 -7.35
CA GLY A 38 9.59 0.56 -6.59
C GLY A 38 10.90 1.19 -6.09
N LYS A 39 11.81 0.37 -5.52
CA LYS A 39 13.16 0.78 -5.11
C LYS A 39 13.95 1.35 -6.29
N CYS A 40 13.92 0.70 -7.45
CA CYS A 40 14.60 1.18 -8.65
C CYS A 40 14.04 2.51 -9.15
N VAL A 41 12.72 2.63 -9.27
CA VAL A 41 12.06 3.87 -9.72
C VAL A 41 12.36 5.03 -8.76
N ALA A 42 12.21 4.82 -7.45
CA ALA A 42 12.51 5.85 -6.45
C ALA A 42 13.96 6.34 -6.53
N LYS A 43 14.92 5.44 -6.76
CA LYS A 43 16.34 5.80 -6.95
C LYS A 43 16.59 6.58 -8.23
N ARG A 44 15.84 6.29 -9.31
CA ARG A 44 16.10 6.83 -10.65
C ARG A 44 15.37 8.14 -10.91
N THR A 45 14.18 8.31 -10.33
CA THR A 45 13.33 9.48 -10.55
C THR A 45 12.74 10.02 -9.23
N PRO A 46 13.59 10.39 -8.24
CA PRO A 46 13.14 10.74 -6.89
C PRO A 46 12.11 11.89 -6.88
N SER A 47 12.33 12.96 -7.66
CA SER A 47 11.37 14.08 -7.73
C SER A 47 10.01 13.69 -8.31
N ALA A 48 9.96 12.72 -9.23
CA ALA A 48 8.69 12.22 -9.77
C ALA A 48 7.94 11.37 -8.75
N VAL A 49 8.68 10.58 -7.96
CA VAL A 49 8.13 9.81 -6.83
C VAL A 49 7.59 10.73 -5.74
N GLU A 50 8.34 11.75 -5.36
CA GLU A 50 7.88 12.75 -4.38
C GLU A 50 6.60 13.43 -4.85
N LYS A 51 6.57 13.88 -6.11
CA LYS A 51 5.39 14.52 -6.69
C LYS A 51 4.15 13.64 -6.62
N VAL A 52 4.25 12.33 -6.93
CA VAL A 52 3.07 11.45 -6.88
C VAL A 52 2.66 11.14 -5.44
N LEU A 53 3.61 10.88 -4.53
CA LEU A 53 3.30 10.51 -3.14
C LEU A 53 2.76 11.69 -2.32
N GLY A 54 3.05 12.93 -2.74
CA GLY A 54 2.46 14.14 -2.19
C GLY A 54 0.98 14.34 -2.52
N LEU A 55 0.45 13.72 -3.59
CA LEU A 55 -0.93 13.90 -4.02
C LEU A 55 -1.93 13.17 -3.09
N ASP A 56 -3.19 13.61 -3.13
CA ASP A 56 -4.30 12.91 -2.47
C ASP A 56 -4.68 11.65 -3.25
N ILE A 57 -4.51 10.49 -2.60
CA ILE A 57 -4.76 9.15 -3.15
C ILE A 57 -6.17 8.93 -3.69
N ARG A 58 -7.13 9.77 -3.31
CA ARG A 58 -8.55 9.68 -3.71
C ARG A 58 -8.82 10.36 -5.06
N THR A 59 -7.84 11.04 -5.64
CA THR A 59 -8.04 11.89 -6.82
C THR A 59 -7.65 11.19 -8.13
N ALA A 60 -8.29 11.59 -9.23
CA ALA A 60 -7.90 11.15 -10.56
C ALA A 60 -6.45 11.56 -10.90
N ALA A 61 -6.02 12.73 -10.41
CA ALA A 61 -4.66 13.24 -10.58
C ALA A 61 -3.62 12.28 -9.98
N TYR A 62 -3.88 11.71 -8.79
CA TYR A 62 -3.02 10.69 -8.18
C TYR A 62 -2.94 9.43 -9.04
N ASN A 63 -4.09 8.88 -9.47
CA ASN A 63 -4.11 7.67 -10.29
C ASN A 63 -3.33 7.85 -11.61
N GLU A 64 -3.49 9.01 -12.24
CA GLU A 64 -2.78 9.35 -13.46
C GLU A 64 -1.28 9.56 -13.22
N ALA A 65 -0.90 10.24 -12.13
CA ALA A 65 0.49 10.41 -11.73
C ALA A 65 1.17 9.08 -11.40
N LEU A 66 0.49 8.17 -10.71
CA LEU A 66 1.00 6.83 -10.38
C LEU A 66 1.21 5.97 -11.63
N ARG A 67 0.33 6.09 -12.62
CA ARG A 67 0.55 5.44 -13.93
C ARG A 67 1.75 6.05 -14.66
N ARG A 68 1.89 7.38 -14.64
CA ARG A 68 2.99 8.07 -15.33
C ARG A 68 4.35 7.77 -14.73
N VAL A 69 4.49 7.84 -13.40
CA VAL A 69 5.77 7.61 -12.72
C VAL A 69 6.32 6.20 -12.97
N THR A 70 5.44 5.23 -13.29
CA THR A 70 5.82 3.85 -13.56
C THR A 70 5.96 3.53 -15.05
N THR A 71 5.57 4.44 -15.93
CA THR A 71 5.76 4.29 -17.39
C THR A 71 7.21 4.59 -17.75
N GLY A 72 7.77 3.89 -18.75
CA GLY A 72 9.14 4.13 -19.23
C GLY A 72 10.26 3.56 -18.35
N HIS A 73 9.92 2.87 -17.26
CA HIS A 73 10.88 2.26 -16.34
C HIS A 73 11.09 0.76 -16.59
N GLY A 74 10.97 0.32 -17.85
CA GLY A 74 11.16 -1.09 -18.22
C GLY A 74 12.52 -1.65 -17.80
N TYR A 75 13.55 -0.80 -17.75
CA TYR A 75 14.89 -1.13 -17.27
C TYR A 75 14.97 -1.42 -15.75
N CYS A 76 13.91 -1.11 -14.99
CA CYS A 76 13.77 -1.52 -13.59
C CYS A 76 13.17 -2.93 -13.45
N LEU A 77 12.83 -3.57 -14.57
CA LEU A 77 12.41 -4.97 -14.65
C LEU A 77 13.48 -5.76 -15.41
N THR A 78 13.74 -6.98 -14.98
CA THR A 78 14.63 -7.89 -15.73
C THR A 78 13.99 -8.29 -17.06
N SER A 79 12.68 -8.54 -17.06
CA SER A 79 11.88 -8.86 -18.24
C SER A 79 10.39 -8.71 -17.95
N GLY A 80 9.57 -8.68 -19.01
CA GLY A 80 8.11 -8.72 -18.92
C GLY A 80 7.44 -7.38 -18.59
N ALA A 81 6.21 -7.47 -18.09
CA ALA A 81 5.38 -6.32 -17.72
C ALA A 81 4.91 -6.45 -16.27
N LEU A 82 4.95 -5.34 -15.53
CA LEU A 82 4.46 -5.28 -14.16
C LEU A 82 2.98 -4.92 -14.12
N ARG A 83 2.20 -5.68 -13.34
CA ARG A 83 0.85 -5.28 -12.91
C ARG A 83 0.77 -5.40 -11.39
N ALA A 84 0.47 -4.29 -10.74
CA ALA A 84 0.36 -4.21 -9.29
C ALA A 84 -0.87 -3.38 -8.90
N GLY A 85 -1.47 -3.71 -7.76
CA GLY A 85 -2.48 -2.84 -7.15
C GLY A 85 -1.87 -1.51 -6.75
N GLY A 86 -2.62 -0.40 -6.89
CA GLY A 86 -2.09 0.95 -6.69
C GLY A 86 -1.46 1.17 -5.30
N VAL A 87 -2.03 0.58 -4.25
CA VAL A 87 -1.47 0.64 -2.88
C VAL A 87 -0.12 -0.06 -2.79
N LEU A 88 0.02 -1.28 -3.35
CA LEU A 88 1.28 -2.02 -3.31
C LEU A 88 2.37 -1.28 -4.08
N LEU A 89 2.00 -0.72 -5.24
CA LEU A 89 2.92 0.05 -6.07
C LEU A 89 3.37 1.33 -5.37
N ALA A 90 2.43 2.09 -4.80
CA ALA A 90 2.75 3.33 -4.09
C ALA A 90 3.54 3.05 -2.80
N GLY A 91 3.23 1.97 -2.08
CA GLY A 91 4.01 1.52 -0.92
C GLY A 91 5.44 1.14 -1.28
N ALA A 92 5.64 0.45 -2.41
CA ALA A 92 6.98 0.12 -2.91
C ALA A 92 7.79 1.36 -3.32
N LEU A 93 7.13 2.36 -3.93
CA LEU A 93 7.76 3.65 -4.24
C LEU A 93 8.14 4.41 -2.96
N ALA A 94 7.23 4.45 -1.99
CA ALA A 94 7.45 5.10 -0.70
C ALA A 94 8.59 4.45 0.09
N GLU A 95 8.62 3.12 0.16
CA GLU A 95 9.70 2.37 0.78
C GLU A 95 11.03 2.61 0.07
N GLY A 96 11.03 2.59 -1.27
CA GLY A 96 12.20 2.91 -2.07
C GLY A 96 12.75 4.31 -1.78
N ALA A 97 11.87 5.31 -1.67
CA ALA A 97 12.25 6.69 -1.37
C ALA A 97 12.78 6.85 0.06
N LEU A 98 12.13 6.22 1.05
CA LEU A 98 12.57 6.23 2.44
C LEU A 98 13.93 5.57 2.65
N MET A 99 14.19 4.48 1.92
CA MET A 99 15.39 3.66 2.08
C MET A 99 16.56 4.10 1.19
N ALA A 100 16.35 5.02 0.24
CA ALA A 100 17.42 5.58 -0.60
C ALA A 100 18.52 6.27 0.23
N ASP A 101 18.17 6.82 1.39
CA ASP A 101 19.10 7.43 2.36
C ASP A 101 19.54 6.45 3.47
N GLU A 102 19.47 5.13 3.21
CA GLU A 102 19.71 4.02 4.16
C GLU A 102 18.79 4.03 5.39
N GLY A 103 17.74 4.85 5.39
CA GLY A 103 16.87 5.04 6.55
C GLY A 103 17.58 5.66 7.76
N ARG A 104 18.73 6.33 7.57
CA ARG A 104 19.46 6.96 8.67
C ARG A 104 18.65 8.09 9.28
N GLY A 105 18.46 8.03 10.61
CA GLY A 105 17.63 8.99 11.34
C GLY A 105 16.13 8.91 11.04
N LEU A 106 15.67 7.91 10.27
CA LEU A 106 14.26 7.78 9.92
C LEU A 106 13.40 7.62 11.18
N ALA A 107 13.80 6.78 12.13
CA ALA A 107 13.06 6.60 13.38
C ALA A 107 12.88 7.93 14.14
N GLY A 108 13.93 8.77 14.19
CA GLY A 108 13.85 10.11 14.79
C GLY A 108 12.88 11.05 14.06
N LYS A 109 12.81 10.98 12.72
CA LYS A 109 11.84 11.75 11.92
C LYS A 109 10.40 11.25 12.07
N LEU A 110 10.22 9.97 12.40
CA LEU A 110 8.91 9.34 12.59
C LEU A 110 8.36 9.53 14.01
N ALA A 111 9.26 9.68 14.98
CA ALA A 111 8.89 9.92 16.37
C ALA A 111 8.04 11.19 16.48
N TRP A 112 6.93 11.07 17.22
CA TRP A 112 6.14 12.24 17.56
C TRP A 112 6.97 13.18 18.43
N HIS A 113 6.85 14.47 18.16
CA HIS A 113 7.41 15.55 18.97
C HIS A 113 6.32 16.57 19.27
N GLU A 114 6.45 17.22 20.42
CA GLU A 114 5.54 18.29 20.85
C GLU A 114 5.58 19.44 19.83
N GLY A 115 4.40 19.95 19.46
CA GLY A 115 4.27 21.00 18.43
C GLY A 115 4.27 20.50 16.98
N ALA A 116 4.38 19.20 16.71
CA ALA A 116 4.24 18.67 15.35
C ALA A 116 2.87 19.01 14.75
N ALA A 117 2.86 19.53 13.51
CA ALA A 117 1.63 19.81 12.79
C ALA A 117 0.75 18.56 12.69
N PRO A 118 -0.56 18.68 12.95
CA PRO A 118 -1.49 17.60 12.65
C PRO A 118 -1.48 17.28 11.15
N ILE A 119 -1.18 16.03 10.81
CA ILE A 119 -1.28 15.53 9.44
C ILE A 119 -2.68 14.92 9.30
N ALA A 120 -3.55 15.57 8.53
CA ALA A 120 -4.89 15.05 8.28
C ALA A 120 -4.82 13.77 7.43
N ALA A 121 -5.20 12.62 7.99
CA ALA A 121 -5.30 11.39 7.25
C ALA A 121 -6.35 11.50 6.13
N ARG A 122 -6.09 10.87 4.98
CA ARG A 122 -6.99 10.81 3.81
C ARG A 122 -7.97 9.62 3.91
N GLY A 123 -7.85 8.79 4.95
CA GLY A 123 -8.75 7.68 5.25
C GLY A 123 -8.32 6.86 6.46
N GLU A 124 -9.12 5.87 6.85
CA GLU A 124 -8.92 5.07 8.07
C GLU A 124 -7.62 4.25 8.04
N LEU A 125 -7.28 3.63 6.91
CA LEU A 125 -6.04 2.86 6.77
C LEU A 125 -4.79 3.74 6.91
N GLU A 126 -4.86 4.98 6.43
CA GLU A 126 -3.76 5.92 6.57
C GLU A 126 -3.66 6.46 7.99
N ALA A 127 -4.80 6.73 8.64
CA ALA A 127 -4.83 7.11 10.05
C ALA A 127 -4.23 6.01 10.94
N MET A 128 -4.60 4.76 10.68
CA MET A 128 -4.02 3.58 11.34
C MET A 128 -2.51 3.49 11.08
N GLY A 129 -2.08 3.60 9.82
CA GLY A 129 -0.67 3.58 9.45
C GLY A 129 0.14 4.68 10.14
N MET A 130 -0.36 5.92 10.17
CA MET A 130 0.30 7.05 10.85
C MET A 130 0.41 6.83 12.36
N CYS A 131 -0.65 6.30 12.99
CA CYS A 131 -0.63 5.97 14.41
C CYS A 131 0.42 4.90 14.72
N ILE A 132 0.46 3.82 13.94
CA ILE A 132 1.43 2.72 14.09
C ILE A 132 2.85 3.26 13.97
N VAL A 133 3.12 4.03 12.92
CA VAL A 133 4.45 4.57 12.62
C VAL A 133 4.96 5.49 13.73
N ARG A 134 4.08 6.32 14.31
CA ARG A 134 4.43 7.22 15.42
C ARG A 134 4.63 6.48 16.75
N LYS A 135 3.85 5.43 17.01
CA LYS A 135 3.98 4.62 18.24
C LYS A 135 5.18 3.68 18.20
N ALA A 136 5.57 3.23 17.00
CA ALA A 136 6.62 2.24 16.81
C ALA A 136 7.60 2.64 15.70
N PRO A 137 8.31 3.79 15.84
CA PRO A 137 9.19 4.29 14.80
C PRO A 137 10.35 3.32 14.51
N GLU A 138 10.95 2.73 15.55
CA GLU A 138 12.03 1.76 15.39
C GLU A 138 11.56 0.45 14.75
N ALA A 139 10.41 -0.07 15.17
CA ALA A 139 9.82 -1.28 14.56
C ALA A 139 9.43 -1.03 13.09
N THR A 140 8.98 0.18 12.77
CA THR A 140 8.70 0.60 11.39
C THR A 140 9.98 0.56 10.56
N VAL A 141 11.07 1.16 11.03
CA VAL A 141 12.35 1.14 10.32
C VAL A 141 12.88 -0.29 10.17
N ALA A 142 12.78 -1.11 11.23
CA ALA A 142 13.18 -2.51 11.19
C ALA A 142 12.39 -3.29 10.13
N LEU A 143 11.07 -3.09 10.05
CA LEU A 143 10.23 -3.68 9.01
C LEU A 143 10.67 -3.26 7.61
N LEU A 144 10.82 -1.96 7.34
CA LEU A 144 11.16 -1.45 6.01
C LEU A 144 12.57 -1.88 5.55
N LYS A 145 13.46 -2.25 6.49
CA LYS A 145 14.78 -2.82 6.20
C LYS A 145 14.76 -4.28 5.80
N THR A 146 13.70 -5.04 6.09
CA THR A 146 13.64 -6.46 5.71
C THR A 146 13.36 -6.60 4.21
N GLU A 147 13.78 -7.72 3.63
CA GLU A 147 13.33 -8.07 2.29
C GLU A 147 11.88 -8.59 2.33
N PRO A 148 10.98 -8.16 1.42
CA PRO A 148 9.59 -8.60 1.42
C PRO A 148 9.46 -10.10 1.26
N THR A 149 8.39 -10.65 1.84
CA THR A 149 7.99 -12.06 1.79
C THR A 149 8.88 -13.05 2.53
N THR A 150 9.89 -12.56 3.26
CA THR A 150 10.83 -13.38 4.02
C THR A 150 10.37 -13.70 5.44
N GLU A 151 11.11 -14.55 6.14
CA GLU A 151 10.93 -14.81 7.57
C GLU A 151 11.32 -13.58 8.40
N GLN A 152 12.35 -12.83 8.00
CA GLN A 152 12.76 -11.59 8.66
C GLN A 152 11.63 -10.56 8.64
N GLU A 153 10.92 -10.42 7.51
CA GLU A 153 9.73 -9.57 7.43
C GLU A 153 8.64 -10.05 8.40
N THR A 154 8.43 -11.37 8.49
CA THR A 154 7.43 -11.97 9.39
C THR A 154 7.74 -11.64 10.84
N GLU A 155 9.00 -11.74 11.23
CA GLU A 155 9.46 -11.39 12.58
C GLU A 155 9.31 -9.89 12.85
N ALA A 156 9.75 -9.03 11.92
CA ALA A 156 9.64 -7.58 12.08
C ALA A 156 8.17 -7.14 12.22
N LEU A 157 7.23 -7.77 11.50
CA LEU A 157 5.80 -7.49 11.63
C LEU A 157 5.23 -7.80 13.01
N ARG A 158 5.78 -8.78 13.74
CA ARG A 158 5.33 -9.09 15.11
C ARG A 158 5.54 -7.92 16.05
N SER A 159 6.57 -7.10 15.80
CA SER A 159 6.85 -5.89 16.59
C SER A 159 5.88 -4.74 16.30
N VAL A 160 5.17 -4.78 15.16
CA VAL A 160 4.21 -3.75 14.74
C VAL A 160 2.76 -4.16 15.04
N THR A 161 2.50 -5.47 15.04
CA THR A 161 1.15 -6.06 15.20
C THR A 161 0.38 -5.60 16.44
N PRO A 162 0.98 -5.46 17.64
CA PRO A 162 0.26 -4.99 18.82
C PRO A 162 -0.43 -3.63 18.61
N PHE A 163 0.18 -2.75 17.81
CA PHE A 163 -0.35 -1.42 17.53
C PHE A 163 -1.52 -1.42 16.55
N LEU A 164 -1.78 -2.51 15.82
CA LEU A 164 -2.93 -2.59 14.91
C LEU A 164 -4.25 -2.38 15.66
N GLY A 165 -4.42 -3.05 16.80
CA GLY A 165 -5.63 -2.92 17.62
C GLY A 165 -5.76 -1.53 18.24
N GLU A 166 -4.65 -0.98 18.75
CA GLU A 166 -4.62 0.36 19.35
C GLU A 166 -4.88 1.48 18.35
N CYS A 167 -4.43 1.31 17.10
CA CYS A 167 -4.48 2.31 16.05
C CYS A 167 -5.68 2.16 15.11
N THR A 168 -6.50 1.12 15.30
CA THR A 168 -7.75 0.95 14.55
C THR A 168 -8.88 1.63 15.31
N ALA A 169 -9.73 2.36 14.58
CA ALA A 169 -10.91 2.98 15.17
C ALA A 169 -11.85 1.92 15.78
N LYS A 170 -12.46 2.26 16.92
CA LYS A 170 -13.39 1.35 17.61
C LYS A 170 -14.55 0.98 16.67
N GLY A 171 -14.85 -0.32 16.58
CA GLY A 171 -15.92 -0.83 15.72
C GLY A 171 -15.52 -1.04 14.25
N THR A 172 -14.30 -0.68 13.86
CA THR A 172 -13.80 -0.89 12.49
C THR A 172 -13.08 -2.24 12.37
N GLN A 173 -13.43 -3.03 11.36
CA GLN A 173 -12.70 -4.24 11.01
C GLN A 173 -11.78 -3.97 9.81
N VAL A 174 -10.46 -4.01 10.04
CA VAL A 174 -9.47 -3.85 8.97
C VAL A 174 -9.11 -5.22 8.40
N ARG A 175 -9.39 -5.43 7.10
CA ARG A 175 -8.94 -6.61 6.35
C ARG A 175 -7.70 -6.24 5.55
N ILE A 176 -6.52 -6.50 6.12
CA ILE A 176 -5.25 -6.19 5.48
C ILE A 176 -4.33 -7.41 5.53
N ASN A 177 -3.74 -7.76 4.40
CA ASN A 177 -2.73 -8.81 4.34
C ASN A 177 -1.35 -8.22 4.60
N ARG A 178 -0.35 -9.09 4.79
CA ARG A 178 1.04 -8.68 5.07
C ARG A 178 1.60 -7.65 4.06
N PRO A 179 1.56 -7.88 2.73
CA PRO A 179 2.05 -6.90 1.77
C PRO A 179 1.30 -5.57 1.82
N GLY A 180 -0.03 -5.62 2.00
CA GLY A 180 -0.85 -4.43 2.18
C GLY A 180 -0.45 -3.63 3.42
N LEU A 181 -0.21 -4.31 4.55
CA LEU A 181 0.17 -3.66 5.80
C LEU A 181 1.53 -2.97 5.68
N ARG A 182 2.52 -3.66 5.09
CA ARG A 182 3.82 -3.06 4.79
C ARG A 182 3.69 -1.82 3.90
N ALA A 183 2.90 -1.91 2.83
CA ALA A 183 2.67 -0.79 1.92
C ALA A 183 2.02 0.42 2.63
N GLN A 184 1.03 0.18 3.50
CA GLN A 184 0.40 1.24 4.27
C GLN A 184 1.35 1.90 5.28
N ILE A 185 2.19 1.10 5.96
CA ILE A 185 3.22 1.60 6.86
C ILE A 185 4.23 2.46 6.10
N ALA A 186 4.70 2.02 4.94
CA ALA A 186 5.63 2.78 4.11
C ALA A 186 5.03 4.11 3.64
N LEU A 187 3.77 4.11 3.19
CA LEU A 187 3.06 5.33 2.78
C LEU A 187 2.89 6.31 3.94
N ALA A 188 2.49 5.82 5.11
CA ALA A 188 2.33 6.65 6.30
C ALA A 188 3.67 7.24 6.76
N ALA A 189 4.73 6.45 6.79
CA ALA A 189 6.08 6.90 7.12
C ALA A 189 6.60 7.95 6.14
N TYR A 190 6.37 7.75 4.85
CA TYR A 190 6.72 8.73 3.82
C TYR A 190 6.00 10.06 4.06
N ARG A 191 4.68 10.00 4.28
CA ARG A 191 3.89 11.21 4.50
C ARG A 191 4.27 11.96 5.77
N ILE A 192 4.57 11.24 6.86
CA ILE A 192 5.04 11.86 8.11
C ILE A 192 6.36 12.62 7.87
N THR A 193 7.29 12.03 7.14
CA THR A 193 8.62 12.62 6.91
C THR A 193 8.68 13.71 5.84
N HIS A 194 7.67 13.78 4.97
CA HIS A 194 7.63 14.72 3.83
C HIS A 194 6.48 15.75 3.94
N THR A 195 5.75 15.77 5.05
CA THR A 195 4.85 16.90 5.35
C THR A 195 5.65 17.97 6.07
N PRO A 196 5.69 19.23 5.60
CA PRO A 196 6.37 20.32 6.30
C PRO A 196 5.83 20.46 7.73
N ALA A 197 6.72 20.70 8.68
CA ALA A 197 6.29 21.15 10.00
C ALA A 197 5.57 22.49 9.83
N SER A 198 4.46 22.68 10.54
CA SER A 198 3.70 23.94 10.51
C SER A 198 4.63 25.07 10.95
N GLY A 199 4.92 26.01 10.05
CA GLY A 199 5.80 27.16 10.32
C GLY A 199 7.17 27.13 9.62
N SER A 200 7.32 26.36 8.53
CA SER A 200 8.47 26.46 7.62
C SER A 200 8.10 27.14 6.31
#